data_AF-A0A396GNP2-F1
#
_entry.id   AF-A0A396GNP2-F1
#
_cell.length_a   1.000
_cell.length_b   1.000
_cell.length_c   1.000
_cell.angle_alpha   90.00
_cell.angle_beta   90.00
_cell.angle_gamma   90.00
#
_symmetry.space_group_name_H-M   'P 1'
#
loop_
_entity.id
_entity.type
_entity.pdbx_description
1 polymer ?
#
loop_
_entity_poly.entity_id
_entity_poly.type
_entity_poly.pdbx_seq_one_letter_code
_entity_poly.pdbx_strand_id
1 'polypeptide(L)'
;MLMEIFTRKKPTDDMFVAELNLKTWINGSLPNSIMEVLDSNLVQQIGEQIDDILTHISSIFGLALSCCEDLPKARINMADVIKSLIKIKTLVLRANRV
;
A
#
# COMPACT_ATOMS: atom_id res chain seq x y z
N MET A 1 -5.68 5.18 -6.42
CA MET A 1 -5.70 6.15 -5.31
C MET A 1 -5.08 5.64 -4.01
N LEU A 2 -5.31 4.40 -3.57
CA LEU A 2 -4.71 3.94 -2.29
C LEU A 2 -3.17 3.85 -2.37
N MET A 3 -2.62 3.25 -3.42
CA MET A 3 -1.15 3.16 -3.64
C MET A 3 -0.49 4.54 -3.79
N GLU A 4 -1.16 5.49 -4.45
CA GLU A 4 -0.64 6.84 -4.72
C GLU A 4 -0.39 7.63 -3.42
N ILE A 5 -1.21 7.42 -2.39
CA ILE A 5 -1.10 8.12 -1.10
C ILE A 5 0.22 7.80 -0.39
N PHE A 6 0.66 6.54 -0.42
CA PHE A 6 1.85 6.09 0.30
C PHE A 6 3.13 6.26 -0.51
N THR A 7 3.03 6.23 -1.83
CA THR A 7 4.18 6.32 -2.75
C THR A 7 4.44 7.77 -3.20
N ARG A 8 3.42 8.62 -3.11
CA ARG A 8 3.38 9.96 -3.72
C ARG A 8 3.63 9.95 -5.24
N LYS A 9 3.39 8.81 -5.89
CA LYS A 9 3.49 8.63 -7.34
C LYS A 9 2.11 8.66 -7.98
N LYS A 10 2.01 9.32 -9.13
CA LYS A 10 0.81 9.26 -9.97
C LYS A 10 0.92 8.04 -10.90
N PRO A 11 -0.18 7.37 -11.26
CA PRO A 11 -0.15 6.28 -12.24
C PRO A 11 0.41 6.71 -13.61
N THR A 12 0.39 8.02 -13.88
CA THR A 12 0.91 8.67 -15.10
C THR A 12 2.27 9.34 -14.88
N ASP A 13 2.99 9.03 -13.80
CA ASP A 13 4.34 9.54 -13.57
C ASP A 13 5.29 8.99 -14.64
N ASP A 14 6.21 9.84 -15.14
CA ASP A 14 7.11 9.51 -16.26
C ASP A 14 8.01 8.30 -15.99
N MET A 15 8.19 7.91 -14.72
CA MET A 15 8.90 6.67 -14.36
C MET A 15 8.19 5.39 -14.82
N PHE A 16 6.90 5.44 -15.09
CA PHE A 16 6.09 4.31 -15.52
C PHE A 16 6.07 4.22 -17.06
N VAL A 17 6.97 3.39 -17.59
CA VAL A 17 7.15 3.19 -19.04
C VAL A 17 6.98 1.73 -19.44
N ALA A 18 6.53 1.51 -20.67
CA ALA A 18 6.26 0.18 -21.23
C ALA A 18 5.32 -0.64 -20.32
N GLU A 19 5.77 -1.81 -19.86
CA GLU A 19 4.98 -2.72 -19.02
C GLU A 19 5.00 -2.35 -17.53
N LEU A 20 5.84 -1.39 -17.12
CA LEU A 20 5.91 -0.95 -15.74
C LEU A 20 4.83 0.10 -15.46
N ASN A 21 3.93 -0.24 -14.53
CA ASN A 21 2.93 0.67 -13.98
C ASN A 21 2.88 0.57 -12.45
N LEU A 22 2.17 1.49 -11.80
CA LEU A 22 2.04 1.56 -10.34
C LEU A 22 1.61 0.21 -9.71
N LYS A 23 0.66 -0.52 -10.33
CA LYS A 23 0.21 -1.84 -9.83
C LYS A 23 1.37 -2.85 -9.88
N THR A 24 2.04 -2.98 -11.02
CA THR A 24 3.14 -3.95 -11.19
C THR A 24 4.35 -3.62 -10.33
N TRP A 25 4.67 -2.33 -10.16
CA TRP A 25 5.77 -1.87 -9.32
C TRP A 25 5.53 -2.20 -7.85
N ILE A 26 4.32 -1.95 -7.34
CA ILE A 26 3.94 -2.33 -5.97
C ILE A 26 3.91 -3.84 -5.79
N ASN A 27 3.34 -4.58 -6.73
CA ASN A 27 3.29 -6.04 -6.66
C ASN A 27 4.69 -6.67 -6.62
N GLY A 28 5.64 -6.14 -7.40
CA GLY A 28 7.03 -6.61 -7.40
C GLY A 28 7.81 -6.26 -6.13
N SER A 29 7.32 -5.30 -5.34
CA SER A 29 8.00 -4.83 -4.12
C SER A 29 7.51 -5.52 -2.85
N LEU A 30 6.43 -6.31 -2.93
CA LEU A 30 5.84 -6.97 -1.77
C LEU A 30 6.47 -8.35 -1.49
N PRO A 31 6.59 -8.76 -0.21
CA PRO A 31 6.49 -7.93 1.00
C PRO A 31 7.82 -7.26 1.39
N ASN A 32 8.94 -7.60 0.73
CA ASN A 32 10.28 -7.37 1.26
C ASN A 32 10.89 -6.01 0.90
N SER A 33 10.43 -5.37 -0.18
CA SER A 33 10.99 -4.11 -0.73
C SER A 33 10.01 -2.94 -0.62
N ILE A 34 9.06 -2.99 0.32
CA ILE A 34 8.04 -1.94 0.51
C ILE A 34 8.68 -0.59 0.79
N MET A 35 9.79 -0.55 1.51
CA MET A 35 10.46 0.69 1.86
C MET A 35 10.96 1.46 0.62
N GLU A 36 11.28 0.75 -0.47
CA GLU A 36 11.77 1.33 -1.73
C GLU A 36 10.67 2.07 -2.52
N VAL A 37 9.40 1.74 -2.25
CA VAL A 37 8.26 2.34 -2.96
C VAL A 37 7.56 3.43 -2.15
N LEU A 38 7.88 3.58 -0.86
CA LEU A 38 7.28 4.60 -0.01
C LEU A 38 7.83 6.01 -0.28
N ASP A 39 6.97 7.02 -0.10
CA ASP A 39 7.41 8.42 -0.09
C ASP A 39 8.47 8.58 1.02
N SER A 40 9.66 9.05 0.66
CA SER A 40 10.75 9.28 1.59
C SER A 40 10.36 10.25 2.71
N ASN A 41 9.47 11.21 2.44
CA ASN A 41 8.96 12.11 3.48
C ASN A 41 8.09 11.35 4.50
N LEU A 42 7.29 10.38 4.04
CA LEU A 42 6.49 9.53 4.93
C LEU A 42 7.40 8.64 5.78
N VAL A 43 8.43 8.04 5.18
CA VAL A 43 9.43 7.23 5.90
C VAL A 43 10.13 8.07 6.98
N GLN A 44 10.55 9.29 6.64
CA GLN A 44 11.18 10.21 7.58
C GLN A 44 10.24 10.62 8.73
N GLN A 45 8.96 10.83 8.45
CA GLN A 45 7.97 11.18 9.47
C GLN A 45 7.69 10.04 10.45
N ILE A 46 7.70 8.80 9.97
CA ILE A 46 7.49 7.62 10.81
C ILE A 46 8.72 7.35 11.69
N GLY A 47 9.92 7.55 11.16
CA GLY A 47 11.17 7.42 11.91
C GLY A 47 11.40 5.99 12.43
N GLU A 48 11.75 5.86 13.71
CA GLU A 48 12.14 4.59 14.33
C GLU A 48 11.03 3.53 14.36
N GLN A 49 9.76 3.94 14.26
CA GLN A 49 8.60 3.04 14.24
C GLN A 49 8.32 2.44 12.84
N ILE A 50 9.22 2.63 11.87
CA ILE A 50 8.98 2.22 10.49
C ILE A 50 8.74 0.72 10.37
N ASP A 51 9.50 -0.10 11.07
CA ASP A 51 9.38 -1.56 11.03
C ASP A 51 8.01 -2.04 11.52
N ASP A 52 7.47 -1.41 12.57
CA ASP A 52 6.14 -1.71 13.12
C ASP A 52 5.01 -1.34 12.14
N ILE A 53 5.22 -0.29 11.34
CA ILE A 53 4.23 0.23 10.41
C ILE A 53 4.32 -0.46 9.04
N LEU A 54 5.50 -0.93 8.62
CA LEU A 54 5.72 -1.56 7.31
C LEU A 54 4.81 -2.77 7.08
N THR A 55 4.57 -3.59 8.10
CA THR A 55 3.63 -4.73 8.02
C THR A 55 2.19 -4.27 7.73
N HIS A 56 1.79 -3.13 8.29
CA HIS A 56 0.46 -2.56 8.06
C HIS A 56 0.34 -1.93 6.67
N ILE A 57 1.39 -1.25 6.21
CA ILE A 57 1.49 -0.73 4.83
C ILE A 57 1.44 -1.88 3.81
N SER A 58 2.15 -2.98 4.07
CA SER A 58 2.09 -4.20 3.26
C SER A 58 0.65 -4.69 3.08
N SER A 59 -0.11 -4.73 4.19
CA SER A 59 -1.51 -5.12 4.17
C SER A 59 -2.39 -4.14 3.37
N ILE A 60 -2.09 -2.85 3.42
CA ILE A 60 -2.77 -1.81 2.64
C ILE A 60 -2.49 -1.97 1.14
N PHE A 61 -1.24 -2.24 0.76
CA PHE A 61 -0.88 -2.50 -0.63
C PHE A 61 -1.48 -3.80 -1.16
N GLY A 62 -1.48 -4.87 -0.37
CA GLY A 62 -2.20 -6.10 -0.72
C GLY A 62 -3.69 -5.84 -0.99
N LEU A 63 -4.35 -5.07 -0.12
CA LEU A 63 -5.75 -4.66 -0.33
C LEU A 63 -5.93 -3.81 -1.60
N ALA A 64 -5.01 -2.86 -1.83
CA ALA A 64 -5.05 -2.02 -3.03
C ALA A 64 -4.90 -2.84 -4.32
N LEU A 65 -4.04 -3.86 -4.32
CA LEU A 65 -3.85 -4.77 -5.45
C LEU A 65 -5.12 -5.60 -5.70
N SER A 66 -5.77 -6.12 -4.64
CA SER A 66 -7.05 -6.83 -4.77
C SER A 66 -8.17 -5.96 -5.35
N CYS A 67 -8.14 -4.63 -5.16
CA CYS A 67 -9.07 -3.70 -5.81
C CYS A 67 -8.76 -3.50 -7.31
N CYS A 68 -7.53 -3.78 -7.73
CA CYS A 68 -7.00 -3.52 -9.06
C CYS A 68 -6.78 -4.82 -9.87
N GLU A 69 -7.44 -5.91 -9.52
CA GLU A 69 -7.46 -7.13 -10.32
C GLU A 69 -7.99 -6.86 -11.74
N ASP A 70 -7.40 -7.50 -12.74
CA ASP A 70 -7.73 -7.21 -14.15
C ASP A 70 -9.16 -7.66 -14.47
N LEU A 71 -9.55 -8.83 -13.94
CA LEU A 71 -10.90 -9.34 -14.04
C LEU A 71 -11.84 -8.63 -13.04
N PRO A 72 -12.94 -8.01 -13.50
CA PRO A 72 -13.89 -7.33 -12.60
C PRO A 72 -14.43 -8.22 -11.47
N LYS A 73 -14.63 -9.52 -11.74
CA LYS A 73 -15.15 -10.49 -10.76
C LYS A 73 -14.13 -10.91 -9.70
N ALA A 74 -12.83 -10.71 -9.96
CA ALA A 74 -11.77 -11.00 -9.01
C ALA A 74 -11.52 -9.82 -8.04
N ARG A 75 -12.05 -8.64 -8.36
CA ARG A 75 -11.92 -7.45 -7.50
C ARG A 75 -12.73 -7.63 -6.22
N ILE A 76 -12.10 -7.33 -5.10
CA ILE A 76 -12.79 -7.26 -3.81
C ILE A 76 -13.90 -6.20 -3.84
N ASN A 77 -15.03 -6.47 -3.19
CA ASN A 77 -16.12 -5.50 -3.12
C ASN A 77 -15.86 -4.42 -2.05
N MET A 78 -16.51 -3.27 -2.19
CA MET A 78 -16.27 -2.12 -1.30
C MET A 78 -16.64 -2.36 0.17
N ALA A 79 -17.61 -3.24 0.47
CA ALA A 79 -17.95 -3.57 1.85
C ALA A 79 -16.79 -4.30 2.55
N ASP A 80 -16.15 -5.23 1.83
CA ASP A 80 -15.00 -5.97 2.32
C ASP A 80 -13.71 -5.13 2.33
N VAL A 81 -13.57 -4.16 1.42
CA VAL A 81 -12.52 -3.13 1.50
C VAL A 81 -12.64 -2.33 2.80
N ILE A 82 -13.84 -1.83 3.13
CA ILE A 82 -14.07 -1.07 4.37
C ILE A 82 -13.76 -1.92 5.60
N LYS A 83 -14.24 -3.17 5.65
CA LYS A 83 -13.90 -4.11 6.73
C LYS A 83 -12.40 -4.29 6.89
N SER A 84 -11.69 -4.51 5.79
CA SER A 84 -10.23 -4.69 5.79
C SER A 84 -9.51 -3.44 6.29
N LEU A 85 -9.90 -2.25 5.83
CA LEU A 85 -9.32 -0.98 6.28
C LEU A 85 -9.56 -0.73 7.78
N ILE A 86 -10.77 -1.02 8.29
CA ILE A 86 -11.08 -0.89 9.72
C ILE A 86 -10.20 -1.84 10.54
N LYS A 87 -10.02 -3.08 10.06
CA LYS A 87 -9.14 -4.06 10.71
C LYS A 87 -7.70 -3.56 10.76
N ILE A 88 -7.14 -3.10 9.64
CA ILE A 88 -5.77 -2.57 9.57
C ILE A 88 -5.62 -1.36 10.52
N LYS A 89 -6.54 -0.40 10.46
CA LYS A 89 -6.54 0.77 11.37
C LYS A 89 -6.53 0.35 12.84
N THR A 90 -7.33 -0.64 13.21
CA THR A 90 -7.40 -1.14 14.58
C THR A 90 -6.08 -1.76 15.04
N LEU A 91 -5.38 -2.47 14.16
CA LEU A 91 -4.07 -3.05 14.46
C LEU A 91 -3.00 -1.97 14.65
N VAL A 92 -2.94 -0.98 13.75
CA VAL A 92 -2.02 0.18 13.87
C VAL A 92 -2.25 0.92 15.19
N LEU A 93 -3.51 1.24 15.51
CA LEU A 93 -3.84 1.97 16.75
C LEU A 93 -3.61 1.16 18.03
N ARG A 94 -3.52 -0.17 17.94
CA ARG A 94 -3.13 -1.02 19.08
C ARG A 94 -1.62 -1.09 19.22
N ALA A 95 -0.87 -1.13 18.12
CA ALA A 95 0.59 -1.09 18.13
C ALA A 95 1.14 0.20 18.76
N ASN A 96 0.47 1.34 18.51
CA ASN A 96 0.90 2.65 19.02
C ASN A 96 0.47 2.97 20.47
N ARG A 97 -0.08 2.01 21.22
CA ARG A 97 -0.54 2.19 22.62
C ARG A 97 0.46 1.67 23.67
N VAL A 98 1.68 1.35 23.26
CA VAL A 98 2.76 0.91 24.17
C VAL A 98 3.57 2.12 24.62
#